data_AF-A0A7Y5QIY0-F1
#
_entry.id   AF-A0A7Y5QIY0-F1
#
_cell.length_a   1.000
_cell.length_b   1.000
_cell.length_c   1.000
_cell.angle_alpha   90.00
_cell.angle_beta   90.00
_cell.angle_gamma   90.00
#
_symmetry.space_group_name_H-M   'P 1'
#
loop_
_entity.id
_entity.type
_entity.pdbx_description
1 polymer ?
#
loop_
_entity_poly.entity_id
_entity_poly.type
_entity_poly.pdbx_seq_one_letter_code
_entity_poly.pdbx_strand_id
1 'polypeptide(L)'
;MVDALITPELVALGDSIFHGQVAGAICWSCHGADARGTLTIAPNLTDSVWLHNDGSYRAIAATIAAGVSKPKESSSPMPQGGGVPLSQDQLRAVAAYVYVLSHPDVAVSRK
;
A
#
# COMPACT_ATOMS: atom_id res chain seq x y z
N MET A 1 9.04 -7.08 -16.83
CA MET A 1 9.33 -5.97 -15.91
C MET A 1 8.08 -5.67 -15.12
N VAL A 2 8.18 -5.39 -13.82
CA VAL A 2 7.01 -5.18 -12.94
C VAL A 2 6.10 -4.05 -13.42
N ASP A 3 6.65 -3.08 -14.14
CA ASP A 3 5.96 -1.93 -14.74
C ASP A 3 4.85 -2.32 -15.71
N ALA A 4 4.98 -3.46 -16.40
CA ALA A 4 3.97 -3.96 -17.33
C ALA A 4 2.71 -4.49 -16.61
N LEU A 5 2.80 -4.79 -15.31
CA LEU A 5 1.69 -5.32 -14.50
C LEU A 5 0.95 -4.24 -13.71
N ILE A 6 1.52 -3.03 -13.61
CA ILE A 6 0.93 -1.90 -12.90
C ILE A 6 0.32 -0.96 -13.93
N THR A 7 -1.00 -1.00 -14.06
CA THR A 7 -1.76 -0.16 -14.99
C THR A 7 -2.42 0.99 -14.25
N PRO A 8 -2.75 2.12 -14.93
CA PRO A 8 -3.48 3.22 -14.32
C PRO A 8 -4.81 2.79 -13.69
N GLU A 9 -5.51 1.85 -14.33
CA GLU A 9 -6.77 1.31 -13.82
C GLU A 9 -6.56 0.51 -12.53
N LEU A 10 -5.49 -0.28 -12.47
CA LEU A 10 -5.13 -1.03 -11.27
C LEU A 10 -4.77 -0.10 -10.12
N VAL A 11 -4.02 0.97 -10.40
CA VAL A 11 -3.66 2.00 -9.43
C VAL A 11 -4.90 2.75 -8.94
N ALA A 12 -5.81 3.15 -9.83
CA ALA A 12 -7.05 3.85 -9.46
C ALA A 12 -7.98 2.98 -8.59
N LEU A 13 -8.05 1.68 -8.89
CA LEU A 13 -8.75 0.73 -8.00
C LEU A 13 -8.05 0.63 -6.64
N GLY A 14 -6.71 0.58 -6.63
CA GLY A 14 -5.93 0.55 -5.40
C GLY A 14 -6.13 1.78 -4.52
N ASP A 15 -6.18 2.96 -5.12
CA ASP A 15 -6.50 4.23 -4.47
C ASP A 15 -7.87 4.20 -3.81
N SER A 16 -8.89 3.72 -4.55
CA SER A 16 -10.26 3.57 -4.03
C SER A 16 -10.36 2.60 -2.85
N ILE A 17 -9.55 1.52 -2.86
CA ILE A 17 -9.47 0.57 -1.74
C ILE A 17 -8.74 1.19 -0.57
N PHE A 18 -7.61 1.87 -0.80
CA PHE A 18 -6.81 2.51 0.24
C PHE A 18 -7.64 3.52 1.05
N HIS A 19 -8.49 4.29 0.35
CA HIS A 19 -9.41 5.28 0.91
C HIS A 19 -10.75 4.71 1.40
N GLY A 20 -10.93 3.38 1.38
CA GLY A 20 -12.11 2.71 1.89
C GLY A 20 -13.40 2.94 1.10
N GLN A 21 -13.29 3.42 -0.13
CA GLN A 21 -14.42 3.56 -1.05
C GLN A 21 -14.85 2.21 -1.65
N VAL A 22 -13.92 1.25 -1.70
CA VAL A 22 -14.12 -0.12 -2.20
C VAL A 22 -13.55 -1.13 -1.19
N ALA A 23 -14.11 -2.34 -1.14
CA ALA A 23 -13.67 -3.48 -0.31
C ALA A 23 -13.76 -3.29 1.21
N GLY A 24 -13.96 -2.07 1.72
CA GLY A 24 -14.08 -1.78 3.15
C GLY A 24 -12.75 -1.76 3.90
N ALA A 25 -11.61 -1.81 3.21
CA ALA A 25 -10.30 -1.64 3.82
C ALA A 25 -10.12 -0.18 4.26
N ILE A 26 -9.53 0.04 5.44
CA ILE A 26 -9.33 1.39 5.99
C ILE A 26 -7.84 1.70 6.12
N CYS A 27 -7.09 1.54 5.03
CA CYS A 27 -5.64 1.81 5.02
C CYS A 27 -5.34 3.27 5.41
N TRP A 28 -6.11 4.20 4.86
CA TRP A 28 -6.00 5.65 5.12
C TRP A 28 -6.22 6.03 6.59
N SER A 29 -6.96 5.23 7.38
CA SER A 29 -7.25 5.62 8.78
C SER A 29 -5.99 5.62 9.65
N CYS A 30 -5.00 4.80 9.29
CA CYS A 30 -3.71 4.75 9.97
C CYS A 30 -2.62 5.47 9.16
N HIS A 31 -2.59 5.29 7.84
CA HIS A 31 -1.57 5.86 6.96
C HIS A 31 -1.88 7.29 6.49
N GLY A 32 -3.01 7.86 6.88
CA GLY A 32 -3.45 9.19 6.43
C GLY A 32 -4.00 9.18 5.00
N ALA A 33 -4.78 10.22 4.67
CA ALA A 33 -5.35 10.39 3.32
C ALA A 33 -4.28 10.71 2.26
N ASP A 34 -3.12 11.24 2.67
CA ASP A 34 -1.97 11.48 1.80
C ASP A 34 -0.91 10.37 1.90
N ALA A 35 -1.23 9.26 2.57
CA ALA A 35 -0.37 8.11 2.78
C ALA A 35 0.96 8.40 3.51
N ARG A 36 1.06 9.53 4.23
CA ARG A 36 2.28 9.91 4.97
C ARG A 36 2.35 9.36 6.39
N GLY A 37 1.21 8.93 6.92
CA GLY A 37 1.12 8.39 8.26
C GLY A 37 1.64 9.36 9.33
N THR A 38 2.01 8.79 10.48
CA THR A 38 2.70 9.50 11.56
C THR A 38 3.66 8.53 12.23
N LEU A 39 4.82 9.01 12.68
CA LEU A 39 5.84 8.15 13.30
C LEU A 39 5.31 7.25 14.43
N THR A 40 4.28 7.69 15.15
CA THR A 40 3.70 6.93 16.26
C THR A 40 2.75 5.81 15.81
N ILE A 41 2.09 5.95 14.66
CA ILE A 41 1.00 5.04 14.23
C ILE A 41 1.37 4.22 13.00
N ALA A 42 1.86 4.85 11.94
CA ALA A 42 2.10 4.20 10.65
C ALA A 42 3.18 4.93 9.84
N PRO A 43 4.03 4.20 9.10
CA PRO A 43 5.09 4.80 8.30
C PRO A 43 4.53 5.63 7.14
N ASN A 44 5.39 6.54 6.65
CA ASN A 44 5.20 7.23 5.39
C ASN A 44 5.36 6.23 4.23
N LEU A 45 4.35 6.13 3.36
CA LEU A 45 4.36 5.24 2.20
C LEU A 45 4.78 5.96 0.91
N THR A 46 5.01 7.27 0.98
CA THR A 46 5.36 8.12 -0.17
C THR A 46 6.86 8.35 -0.35
N ASP A 47 7.67 7.93 0.63
CA ASP A 47 9.12 7.99 0.53
C ASP A 47 9.72 6.62 0.16
N SER A 48 11.04 6.56 0.08
CA SER A 48 11.78 5.36 -0.28
C SER A 48 12.25 4.54 0.93
N VAL A 49 11.75 4.83 2.14
CA VAL A 49 12.19 4.19 3.40
C VAL A 49 11.26 3.03 3.76
N TRP A 50 11.73 1.80 3.51
CA TRP A 50 10.96 0.60 3.79
C TRP A 50 11.45 -0.13 5.05
N LEU A 51 10.60 -0.18 6.08
CA LEU A 51 10.95 -0.78 7.38
C LEU A 51 10.82 -2.31 7.39
N HIS A 52 9.86 -2.85 6.65
CA HIS A 52 9.44 -4.25 6.76
C HIS A 52 9.77 -5.10 5.53
N ASN A 53 10.18 -4.46 4.43
CA ASN A 53 10.46 -5.12 3.17
C ASN A 53 11.44 -4.27 2.33
N ASP A 54 11.63 -4.63 1.06
CA ASP A 54 12.54 -3.98 0.12
C ASP A 54 11.87 -2.93 -0.79
N GLY A 55 10.59 -2.59 -0.54
CA GLY A 55 9.82 -1.66 -1.36
C GLY A 55 9.38 -2.20 -2.72
N SER A 56 9.68 -3.46 -3.04
CA SER A 56 9.20 -4.06 -4.29
C SER A 56 7.69 -4.29 -4.23
N TYR A 57 7.01 -4.16 -5.38
CA TYR A 57 5.57 -4.43 -5.50
C TYR A 57 5.16 -5.79 -4.90
N ARG A 58 5.96 -6.84 -5.12
CA ARG A 58 5.70 -8.17 -4.55
C ARG A 58 5.81 -8.18 -3.04
N ALA A 59 6.81 -7.52 -2.48
CA ALA A 59 7.00 -7.50 -1.04
C ALA A 59 5.95 -6.62 -0.34
N ILE A 60 5.54 -5.51 -0.95
CA ILE A 60 4.40 -4.69 -0.52
C ILE A 60 3.13 -5.54 -0.46
N ALA A 61 2.80 -6.26 -1.54
CA ALA A 61 1.64 -7.14 -1.57
C ALA A 61 1.71 -8.23 -0.49
N ALA A 62 2.88 -8.84 -0.27
CA ALA A 62 3.07 -9.82 0.79
C ALA A 62 2.88 -9.21 2.19
N THR A 63 3.41 -8.00 2.44
CA THR A 63 3.22 -7.29 3.70
C THR A 63 1.75 -6.95 3.96
N ILE A 64 1.02 -6.45 2.96
CA ILE A 64 -0.42 -6.15 3.08
C ILE A 64 -1.19 -7.46 3.36
N ALA A 65 -0.86 -8.54 2.65
CA ALA A 65 -1.52 -9.83 2.82
C ALA A 65 -1.22 -10.49 4.17
N ALA A 66 -0.06 -10.27 4.78
CA ALA A 66 0.27 -10.85 6.08
C ALA A 66 -0.10 -9.93 7.25
N GLY A 67 -0.17 -8.62 7.02
CA GLY A 67 -0.12 -7.62 8.07
C GLY A 67 1.28 -7.53 8.72
N VAL A 68 1.39 -6.66 9.73
CA VAL A 68 2.60 -6.47 10.54
C VAL A 68 2.20 -6.52 12.00
N SER A 69 2.43 -7.66 12.65
CA SER A 69 2.06 -7.88 14.05
C SER A 69 2.95 -7.15 15.05
N LYS A 70 4.22 -6.89 14.67
CA LYS A 70 5.21 -6.19 15.50
C LYS A 70 5.94 -5.14 14.64
N PRO A 71 5.41 -3.92 14.55
CA PRO A 71 6.07 -2.85 13.82
C PRO A 71 7.43 -2.49 14.45
N LYS A 72 8.36 -1.98 13.64
CA LYS A 72 9.69 -1.59 14.12
C LYS A 72 9.67 -0.23 14.81
N GLU A 73 8.87 0.70 14.28
CA GLU A 73 8.92 2.11 14.67
C GLU A 73 7.56 2.68 15.10
N SER A 74 6.46 1.93 14.94
CA SER A 74 5.13 2.33 15.40
C SER A 74 4.61 1.44 16.53
N SER A 75 3.72 1.98 17.36
CA SER A 75 3.10 1.23 18.46
C SER A 75 1.92 0.35 18.01
N SER A 76 1.42 0.54 16.79
CA SER A 76 0.18 -0.06 16.31
C SER A 76 0.45 -1.13 15.24
N PRO A 77 0.00 -2.38 15.45
CA PRO A 77 0.14 -3.42 14.44
C PRO A 77 -0.68 -3.09 13.19
N MET A 78 -0.18 -3.47 12.02
CA MET A 78 -0.92 -3.40 10.78
C MET A 78 -1.74 -4.71 10.63
N PRO A 79 -3.08 -4.65 10.62
CA PRO A 79 -3.88 -5.85 10.40
C PRO A 79 -3.72 -6.36 8.97
N GLN A 80 -3.82 -7.68 8.80
CA GLN A 80 -3.90 -8.32 7.48
C GLN A 80 -5.00 -7.66 6.62
N GLY A 81 -4.66 -7.31 5.38
CA GLY A 81 -5.59 -6.73 4.41
C GLY A 81 -6.18 -5.37 4.82
N GLY A 82 -5.61 -4.68 5.80
CA GLY A 82 -6.22 -3.46 6.35
C GLY A 82 -7.46 -3.73 7.21
N GLY A 83 -7.56 -4.92 7.79
CA GLY A 83 -8.66 -5.32 8.68
C GLY A 83 -9.81 -6.04 7.98
N VAL A 84 -9.71 -6.28 6.67
CA VAL A 84 -10.72 -6.97 5.87
C VAL A 84 -10.09 -8.05 4.99
N PRO A 85 -10.83 -9.12 4.63
CA PRO A 85 -10.37 -10.06 3.63
C PRO A 85 -10.35 -9.39 2.26
N LEU A 86 -9.17 -9.34 1.63
CA LEU A 86 -9.00 -8.86 0.26
C LEU A 86 -8.96 -10.04 -0.71
N SER A 87 -9.64 -9.91 -1.84
CA SER A 87 -9.41 -10.79 -2.99
C SER A 87 -7.99 -10.60 -3.53
N GLN A 88 -7.52 -11.56 -4.32
CA GLN A 88 -6.20 -11.44 -4.96
C GLN A 88 -6.12 -10.18 -5.84
N ASP A 89 -7.22 -9.78 -6.47
CA ASP A 89 -7.25 -8.61 -7.36
C ASP A 89 -7.23 -7.31 -6.57
N GLN A 90 -7.97 -7.25 -5.46
CA GLN A 90 -7.96 -6.12 -4.54
C GLN A 90 -6.59 -5.94 -3.89
N LEU A 91 -5.95 -7.03 -3.46
CA LEU A 91 -4.61 -7.02 -2.91
C LEU A 91 -3.59 -6.47 -3.91
N ARG A 92 -3.64 -6.95 -5.15
CA ARG A 92 -2.79 -6.44 -6.24
C ARG A 92 -3.04 -4.97 -6.50
N ALA A 93 -4.29 -4.53 -6.51
CA ALA A 93 -4.66 -3.14 -6.75
C ALA A 93 -4.10 -2.21 -5.67
N VAL A 94 -4.37 -2.48 -4.39
CA VAL A 94 -3.90 -1.62 -3.29
C VAL A 94 -2.37 -1.64 -3.17
N ALA A 95 -1.72 -2.78 -3.42
CA ALA A 95 -0.26 -2.85 -3.47
C ALA A 95 0.33 -2.04 -4.63
N ALA A 96 -0.36 -1.98 -5.77
CA ALA A 96 0.07 -1.20 -6.93
C ALA A 96 -0.01 0.30 -6.64
N TYR A 97 -1.10 0.74 -6.00
CA TYR A 97 -1.24 2.12 -5.53
C TYR A 97 -0.10 2.49 -4.57
N VAL A 98 0.13 1.69 -3.53
CA VAL A 98 1.21 1.95 -2.55
C VAL A 98 2.59 1.95 -3.22
N TYR A 99 2.82 1.07 -4.19
CA TYR A 99 4.08 1.03 -4.93
C TYR A 99 4.34 2.33 -5.69
N VAL A 100 3.36 2.86 -6.42
CA VAL A 100 3.57 4.09 -7.22
C VAL A 100 3.74 5.35 -6.37
N LEU A 101 3.26 5.36 -5.12
CA LEU A 101 3.50 6.48 -4.19
C LEU A 101 4.99 6.71 -3.91
N SER A 102 5.78 5.64 -3.88
CA SER A 102 7.23 5.67 -3.63
C SER A 102 8.08 5.52 -4.90
N HIS A 103 7.43 5.27 -6.05
CA HIS A 103 8.06 5.06 -7.36
C HIS A 103 7.37 5.93 -8.43
N PRO A 104 7.43 7.27 -8.33
CA PRO A 104 6.67 8.18 -9.18
C PRO A 104 7.00 8.03 -10.68
N ASP A 105 8.22 7.60 -11.02
CA ASP A 105 8.66 7.41 -12.41
C ASP A 105 7.87 6.30 -13.14
N VAL A 106 7.34 5.33 -12.39
CA VAL A 106 6.50 4.23 -12.91
C VAL A 106 5.09 4.75 -13.26
N ALA A 107 4.57 5.71 -12.49
CA ALA A 107 3.27 6.33 -12.78
C ALA A 107 3.32 7.24 -14.01
N VAL A 108 4.48 7.87 -14.27
CA VAL A 108 4.65 8.88 -15.32
C VAL A 108 5.09 8.29 -16.68
N SER A 109 5.62 7.06 -16.71
CA SER A 109 6.18 6.44 -17.93
C SER A 109 5.16 5.95 -18.97
N ARG A 110 3.90 6.38 -18.92
CA ARG A 110 2.91 6.13 -19.98
C ARG A 110 2.62 7.43 -20.71
N LYS A 111 3.51 7.78 -21.63
CA LYS A 111 3.26 8.78 -22.68
C LYS A 111 3.25 8.09 -24.04
#